data_AF-A0A1Y3N0Q5-F1
#
_entry.id   AF-A0A1Y3N0Q5-F1
#
_cell.length_a   1.000
_cell.length_b   1.000
_cell.length_c   1.000
_cell.angle_alpha   90.00
_cell.angle_beta   90.00
_cell.angle_gamma   90.00
#
_symmetry.space_group_name_H-M   'P 1'
#
loop_
_entity.id
_entity.type
_entity.pdbx_description
1 polymer ?
#
loop_
_entity_poly.entity_id
_entity_poly.type
_entity_poly.pdbx_seq_one_letter_code
_entity_poly.pdbx_strand_id
1 'polypeptide(L)' 'AGKTTILYRLQIGEVVTTIPTIGFNVETVNYKNIKFQVWDLGGQTSIRPYWRCYYTNTDAIIYVYVLD' A
#
# COMPACT_ATOMS: atom_id res chain seq x y z
N ALA A 1 -4.96 5.37 -8.52
CA ALA A 1 -3.54 5.09 -8.25
C ALA A 1 -3.20 3.60 -8.40
N GLY A 2 -3.95 2.67 -7.77
CA GLY A 2 -3.70 1.22 -7.94
C GLY A 2 -2.80 0.58 -6.88
N LYS A 3 -2.66 1.23 -5.70
CA LYS A 3 -1.78 0.78 -4.61
C LYS A 3 -2.09 -0.64 -4.13
N THR A 4 -3.35 -0.92 -3.85
CA THR A 4 -3.81 -2.23 -3.38
C THR A 4 -3.60 -3.33 -4.42
N THR A 5 -3.81 -3.02 -5.71
CA THR A 5 -3.52 -3.94 -6.81
C THR A 5 -2.04 -4.27 -6.90
N ILE A 6 -1.15 -3.28 -6.78
CA ILE A 6 0.30 -3.49 -6.74
C ILE A 6 0.68 -4.33 -5.52
N LEU A 7 0.11 -4.06 -4.35
CA LEU A 7 0.37 -4.82 -3.13
C LEU A 7 0.07 -6.30 -3.30
N TYR A 8 -1.13 -6.65 -3.78
CA TYR A 8 -1.51 -8.05 -3.96
C TYR A 8 -0.72 -8.73 -5.09
N ARG A 9 -0.37 -7.99 -6.14
CA ARG A 9 0.53 -8.52 -7.17
C ARG A 9 1.92 -8.87 -6.61
N LEU A 10 2.42 -8.09 -5.65
CA LEU A 10 3.69 -8.37 -4.96
C LEU A 10 3.57 -9.50 -3.93
N GLN A 11 2.47 -9.55 -3.20
CA GLN A 11 2.29 -10.48 -2.08
C GLN A 11 1.98 -11.91 -2.54
N ILE A 12 1.02 -12.05 -3.44
CA ILE A 12 0.47 -13.35 -3.84
C ILE A 12 0.59 -13.62 -5.34
N GLY A 13 1.16 -12.68 -6.10
CA GLY A 13 1.36 -12.84 -7.53
C GLY A 13 0.09 -12.66 -8.36
N GLU A 14 -1.03 -12.18 -7.79
CA GLU A 14 -2.33 -12.10 -8.47
C GLU A 14 -2.83 -10.67 -8.64
N VAL A 15 -3.62 -10.45 -9.70
CA VAL A 15 -4.39 -9.21 -9.89
C VAL A 15 -5.81 -9.46 -9.43
N VAL A 16 -6.14 -8.96 -8.25
CA VAL A 16 -7.48 -9.10 -7.65
C VAL A 16 -8.32 -7.84 -7.87
N THR A 17 -9.62 -8.02 -8.05
CA THR A 17 -10.58 -6.92 -8.03
C THR A 17 -10.61 -6.29 -6.65
N THR A 18 -10.32 -5.00 -6.56
CA THR A 18 -10.25 -4.26 -5.30
C THR A 18 -11.38 -3.25 -5.19
N ILE A 19 -11.91 -3.08 -3.99
CA ILE A 19 -12.70 -1.91 -3.60
C ILE A 19 -11.78 -0.83 -3.03
N PRO A 20 -12.18 0.45 -2.99
CA PRO A 20 -11.38 1.50 -2.36
C PRO A 20 -11.06 1.16 -0.90
N THR A 21 -9.77 1.15 -0.54
CA THR A 21 -9.33 0.92 0.84
C THR A 21 -9.89 2.01 1.77
N ILE A 22 -10.64 1.58 2.79
CA ILE A 22 -11.07 2.41 3.91
C ILE A 22 -10.03 2.23 5.01
N GLY A 23 -9.33 3.31 5.38
CA GLY A 23 -8.25 3.25 6.36
C GLY A 23 -6.96 2.71 5.75
N PHE A 24 -6.54 1.50 6.13
CA PHE A 24 -5.28 0.91 5.70
C PHE A 24 -5.34 -0.62 5.60
N ASN A 25 -4.42 -1.21 4.83
CA ASN A 25 -4.10 -2.63 4.88
C ASN A 25 -2.63 -2.83 5.28
N VAL A 26 -2.30 -3.94 5.94
CA VAL A 26 -0.93 -4.30 6.30
C VAL A 26 -0.65 -5.72 5.85
N GLU A 27 0.33 -5.86 4.96
CA GLU A 27 0.70 -7.17 4.43
C GLU A 27 2.19 -7.39 4.56
N THR A 28 2.59 -8.65 4.70
CA THR A 28 3.98 -9.05 4.65
C THR A 28 4.32 -9.55 3.25
N VAL A 29 5.25 -8.89 2.59
CA VAL A 29 5.72 -9.26 1.26
C VAL A 29 7.08 -9.92 1.37
N ASN A 30 7.24 -11.07 0.73
CA ASN A 30 8.53 -11.70 0.52
C ASN A 30 8.93 -11.50 -0.94
N TYR A 31 10.03 -10.79 -1.17
CA TYR A 31 10.58 -10.62 -2.51
C TYR A 31 12.06 -10.98 -2.50
N LYS A 32 12.41 -12.04 -3.25
CA LYS A 32 13.75 -12.64 -3.25
C LYS A 32 14.17 -13.00 -1.80
N ASN A 33 15.25 -12.40 -1.31
CA ASN A 33 15.82 -12.63 0.01
C ASN A 33 15.40 -11.57 1.05
N ILE A 34 14.43 -10.71 0.73
CA ILE A 34 13.97 -9.64 1.62
C ILE A 34 12.52 -9.88 1.99
N LYS A 35 12.23 -9.74 3.28
CA LYS A 35 10.90 -9.75 3.86
C LYS A 35 10.62 -8.38 4.45
N PHE A 36 9.53 -7.75 4.05
CA PHE A 36 9.17 -6.42 4.51
C PHE A 36 7.66 -6.29 4.72
N GLN A 37 7.28 -5.43 5.67
CA GLN A 37 5.88 -5.12 5.96
C GLN A 37 5.48 -3.89 5.13
N VAL A 38 4.40 -4.00 4.37
CA VAL A 38 3.86 -2.93 3.54
C VAL A 38 2.55 -2.42 4.14
N TRP A 39 2.47 -1.11 4.35
CA TRP A 39 1.27 -0.41 4.78
C TRP A 39 0.60 0.27 3.58
N ASP A 40 -0.50 -0.27 3.07
CA ASP A 40 -1.30 0.36 2.01
C ASP A 40 -2.32 1.31 2.62
N LEU A 41 -2.08 2.61 2.51
CA LEU A 41 -2.96 3.64 3.05
C LEU A 41 -4.03 4.04 2.03
N GLY A 42 -5.29 4.12 2.46
CA GLY A 42 -6.37 4.63 1.63
C GLY A 42 -6.09 6.04 1.07
N GLY A 43 -6.50 6.28 -0.18
CA GLY A 43 -6.19 7.51 -0.92
C GLY A 43 -7.20 8.65 -0.75
N GLN A 44 -8.33 8.38 -0.09
CA GLN A 44 -9.47 9.30 0.03
C GLN A 44 -9.06 10.55 0.82
N THR A 45 -9.47 11.73 0.35
CA THR A 45 -9.11 13.03 0.94
C THR A 45 -9.39 13.10 2.44
N SER A 46 -10.51 12.51 2.88
CA SER A 46 -10.90 12.42 4.29
C SER A 46 -9.89 11.70 5.17
N ILE A 47 -9.12 10.76 4.63
CA ILE A 47 -8.19 9.95 5.43
C ILE A 47 -6.73 10.41 5.34
N ARG A 48 -6.38 11.21 4.31
CA ARG A 48 -4.99 11.67 4.10
C ARG A 48 -4.36 12.36 5.31
N PRO A 49 -5.09 13.17 6.12
CA PRO A 49 -4.51 13.77 7.34
C PRO A 49 -3.98 12.75 8.36
N TYR A 50 -4.44 11.49 8.31
CA TYR A 50 -4.03 10.43 9.21
C TYR A 50 -2.81 9.65 8.72
N TRP A 51 -2.33 9.85 7.49
CA TRP A 51 -1.16 9.12 6.97
C TRP A 51 0.08 9.25 7.85
N ARG A 52 0.26 10.41 8.50
CA ARG A 52 1.32 10.68 9.47
C ARG A 52 1.37 9.73 10.66
N CYS A 53 0.29 9.03 10.95
CA CYS A 53 0.24 8.04 12.02
C CYS A 53 0.90 6.70 11.63
N TYR A 54 1.20 6.49 10.34
CA TYR A 54 1.54 5.16 9.81
C TYR A 54 2.93 5.05 9.18
N TYR A 55 3.65 6.16 8.95
CA TYR A 55 4.98 6.13 8.33
C TYR A 55 6.14 6.40 9.30
N THR A 56 5.88 6.59 10.59
CA THR A 56 6.95 6.70 11.57
C THR A 56 7.77 5.40 11.58
N ASN A 57 9.10 5.51 11.51
CA ASN A 57 10.03 4.39 11.45
C ASN A 57 9.91 3.50 10.20
N THR A 58 9.36 3.98 9.08
CA THR A 58 9.43 3.25 7.80
C THR A 58 10.76 3.48 7.09
N ASP A 59 11.33 2.42 6.53
CA ASP A 59 12.58 2.51 5.74
C ASP A 59 12.39 3.24 4.40
N ALA A 60 11.20 3.17 3.81
CA ALA A 60 10.90 3.76 2.51
C ALA A 60 9.42 4.11 2.34
N ILE A 61 9.14 5.07 1.45
CA ILE A 61 7.80 5.47 1.01
C ILE A 61 7.68 5.25 -0.50
N ILE A 62 6.62 4.56 -0.92
CA ILE A 62 6.24 4.41 -2.32
C ILE A 62 5.00 5.27 -2.58
N TYR A 63 5.16 6.34 -3.36
CA TYR A 63 4.05 7.20 -3.77
C TYR A 63 3.54 6.80 -5.15
N VAL A 64 2.27 6.38 -5.22
CA VAL A 64 1.64 5.94 -6.47
C VAL A 64 0.59 6.95 -6.88
N TYR A 65 0.68 7.42 -8.13
CA TYR A 65 -0.24 8.35 -8.75
C TYR A 65 -0.61 7.85 -10.15
N VAL A 66 -1.67 8.41 -10.72
CA VAL A 66 -2.04 8.16 -12.11
C VAL A 66 -1.46 9.30 -12.93
N LEU A 67 -0.75 8.98 -14.00
CA LEU A 67 -0.40 9.97 -15.03
C LEU A 67 -1.64 10.19 -15.88
N ASP A 68 -1.97 11.45 -16.09
CA ASP A 68 -3.05 11.85 -17.00
C ASP A 68 -2.75 11.43 -18.45
#